data_AF-A0A357VR73-F1
#
_entry.id   AF-A0A357VR73-F1
#
_cell.length_a   1.000
_cell.length_b   1.000
_cell.length_c   1.000
_cell.angle_alpha   90.00
_cell.angle_beta   90.00
_cell.angle_gamma   90.00
#
_symmetry.space_group_name_H-M   'P 1'
#
loop_
_entity.id
_entity.type
_entity.pdbx_description
1 polymer ?
#
loop_
_entity_poly.entity_id
_entity_poly.type
_entity_poly.pdbx_seq_one_letter_code
_entity_poly.pdbx_strand_id
1 'polypeptide(L)'
;AMAMAHNKAMDIIHEEFKKIERQFRKGPVTFKAGKRPKHEPENPIHSGIEALEIVSFPCCKRTAKIKPILSMTGCYCPFCGVKNYEVE
;
A
#
# COMPACT_ATOMS: atom_id res chain seq x y z
N ALA A 1 6.17 -2.63 -3.99
CA ALA A 1 5.24 -3.78 -3.92
C ALA A 1 5.89 -5.08 -4.41
N MET A 2 6.41 -5.13 -5.65
CA MET A 2 6.98 -6.37 -6.23
C MET A 2 8.22 -6.88 -5.48
N ALA A 3 9.15 -6.01 -5.07
CA ALA A 3 10.35 -6.40 -4.31
C ALA A 3 10.01 -7.02 -2.94
N MET A 4 9.02 -6.45 -2.23
CA MET A 4 8.52 -6.98 -0.95
C MET A 4 7.89 -8.37 -1.12
N ALA A 5 7.11 -8.57 -2.18
CA ALA A 5 6.53 -9.88 -2.49
C ALA A 5 7.62 -10.92 -2.81
N HIS A 6 8.63 -10.53 -3.59
CA HIS A 6 9.77 -11.38 -3.95
C HIS A 6 10.60 -11.79 -2.73
N ASN A 7 10.98 -10.81 -1.88
CA ASN A 7 11.71 -11.07 -0.63
C ASN A 7 10.94 -12.01 0.29
N LYS A 8 9.62 -11.77 0.45
CA LYS A 8 8.77 -12.61 1.30
C LYS A 8 8.63 -14.03 0.76
N ALA A 9 8.46 -14.18 -0.56
CA ALA A 9 8.40 -15.49 -1.19
C ALA A 9 9.70 -16.27 -0.99
N MET A 10 10.85 -15.63 -1.19
CA MET A 10 12.16 -16.25 -1.00
C MET A 10 12.43 -16.65 0.45
N ASP A 11 11.95 -15.85 1.41
CA ASP A 11 12.02 -16.21 2.83
C ASP A 11 11.18 -17.46 3.16
N ILE A 12 9.94 -17.53 2.66
CA ILE A 12 9.06 -18.70 2.88
C ILE A 12 9.70 -19.95 2.30
N ILE A 13 10.19 -19.88 1.06
CA ILE A 13 10.87 -21.00 0.40
C ILE A 13 12.08 -21.47 1.21
N HIS A 14 12.90 -20.54 1.70
CA HIS A 14 14.08 -20.89 2.51
C HIS A 14 13.71 -21.51 3.87
N GLU A 15 12.63 -21.05 4.51
CA GLU A 15 12.12 -21.62 5.76
C GLU A 15 11.64 -23.06 5.57
N GLU A 16 10.91 -23.35 4.49
CA GLU A 16 10.46 -24.70 4.17
C GLU A 16 11.65 -25.63 3.88
N PHE A 17 12.63 -25.18 3.11
CA PHE A 17 13.85 -25.95 2.89
C PHE A 17 14.63 -26.21 4.18
N LYS A 18 14.66 -25.27 5.12
CA LYS A 18 15.26 -25.49 6.45
C LYS A 18 14.48 -26.49 7.30
N LYS A 19 13.14 -26.51 7.22
CA LYS A 19 12.32 -27.52 7.91
C LYS A 19 12.63 -28.92 7.38
N ILE A 20 12.73 -29.05 6.07
CA ILE A 20 13.14 -30.29 5.39
C ILE A 20 14.54 -30.70 5.87
N GLU A 21 15.53 -29.80 5.84
CA GLU A 21 16.88 -30.08 6.37
C GLU A 21 16.85 -30.59 7.82
N ARG A 22 16.04 -30.00 8.70
CA ARG A 22 15.90 -30.45 10.10
C ARG A 22 15.30 -31.86 10.21
N GLN A 23 14.32 -32.18 9.37
CA GLN A 23 13.69 -33.51 9.34
C GLN A 23 14.66 -34.58 8.85
N PHE A 24 15.42 -34.29 7.79
CA PHE A 24 16.37 -35.23 7.19
C PHE A 24 17.74 -35.28 7.88
N ARG A 25 17.98 -34.46 8.92
CA ARG A 25 19.24 -34.41 9.67
C ARG A 25 19.65 -35.73 10.34
N LYS A 26 18.70 -36.59 10.69
CA LYS A 26 18.93 -37.91 11.31
C LYS A 26 18.75 -39.08 10.33
N GLY A 27 18.44 -38.79 9.07
CA GLY A 27 18.23 -39.80 8.03
C GLY A 27 19.50 -40.17 7.26
N PRO A 28 19.46 -41.20 6.40
CA PRO A 28 20.59 -41.64 5.58
C PRO A 28 20.98 -40.63 4.48
N VAL A 29 20.14 -39.64 4.21
CA VAL A 29 20.39 -38.57 3.23
C VAL A 29 20.33 -37.22 3.94
N THR A 30 21.45 -36.50 3.97
CA THR A 30 21.52 -35.14 4.54
C THR A 30 21.25 -34.09 3.47
N PHE A 31 20.15 -33.34 3.62
CA PHE A 31 19.82 -32.18 2.80
C PHE A 31 20.27 -30.89 3.50
N LYS A 32 20.87 -29.94 2.78
CA LYS A 32 21.29 -28.63 3.32
C LYS A 32 20.63 -27.49 2.53
N ALA A 33 19.89 -26.63 3.22
CA ALA A 33 19.13 -25.52 2.61
C ALA A 33 20.00 -24.31 2.22
N GLY A 34 21.31 -24.34 2.50
CA GLY A 34 22.24 -23.27 2.12
C GLY A 34 22.07 -21.96 2.92
N LYS A 35 22.54 -20.85 2.35
CA LYS A 35 22.47 -19.50 2.97
C LYS A 35 21.10 -18.85 2.70
N ARG A 36 20.67 -17.99 3.63
CA ARG A 36 19.43 -17.21 3.46
C ARG A 36 19.57 -16.26 2.25
N PRO A 37 18.54 -16.15 1.39
CA PRO A 37 18.52 -15.19 0.29
C PRO A 37 18.75 -13.77 0.79
N LYS A 38 19.52 -12.96 0.06
CA LYS A 38 19.67 -11.53 0.35
C LYS A 38 18.41 -10.81 -0.12
N HIS A 39 17.82 -9.99 0.75
CA HIS A 39 16.66 -9.16 0.40
C HIS A 39 17.08 -8.01 -0.51
N GLU A 40 16.27 -7.75 -1.52
CA GLU A 40 16.36 -6.55 -2.33
C GLU A 40 15.83 -5.35 -1.52
N PRO A 41 16.39 -4.13 -1.72
CA PRO A 41 15.94 -2.95 -1.00
C PRO A 41 14.47 -2.65 -1.31
N GLU A 42 13.64 -2.63 -0.28
CA GLU A 42 12.21 -2.32 -0.39
C GLU A 42 11.99 -0.82 -0.26
N ASN A 43 11.32 -0.22 -1.24
CA ASN A 43 10.86 1.16 -1.10
C ASN A 43 9.67 1.21 -0.13
N PRO A 44 9.70 2.05 0.91
CA PRO A 44 8.58 2.20 1.84
C PRO A 44 7.33 2.65 1.09
N ILE A 45 6.19 2.02 1.40
CA ILE A 45 4.89 2.49 0.91
C ILE A 45 4.52 3.72 1.73
N HIS A 46 4.77 4.90 1.17
CA HIS A 46 4.27 6.13 1.75
C HIS A 46 2.77 6.25 1.45
N SER A 47 1.92 6.03 2.45
CA SER A 47 0.54 6.51 2.35
C SER A 47 0.59 8.03 2.36
N GLY A 48 0.27 8.67 1.24
CA GLY A 48 0.16 10.11 1.16
C GLY A 48 -0.84 10.59 2.21
N ILE A 49 -0.38 11.39 3.16
CA ILE A 49 -1.27 12.08 4.10
C ILE A 49 -1.89 13.22 3.31
N GLU A 50 -2.97 12.93 2.58
CA GLU A 50 -3.75 13.98 1.94
C GLU A 50 -4.63 14.63 3.01
N ALA A 51 -4.30 15.88 3.37
CA ALA A 51 -5.14 16.71 4.23
C ALA A 51 -6.39 17.11 3.44
N LEU A 52 -7.42 16.24 3.43
CA LEU A 52 -8.70 16.51 2.78
C LEU A 52 -9.65 17.22 3.75
N GLU A 53 -10.31 18.27 3.28
CA GLU A 53 -11.30 19.03 4.04
C GLU A 53 -12.72 18.62 3.65
N ILE A 54 -13.62 18.63 4.63
CA ILE A 54 -15.04 18.33 4.42
C ILE A 54 -15.74 19.63 4.03
N VAL A 55 -16.20 19.72 2.79
CA VAL A 55 -16.93 20.89 2.28
C VAL A 55 -18.38 20.52 1.99
N SER A 56 -19.31 21.39 2.41
CA SER A 56 -20.74 21.26 2.12
C SER A 56 -21.09 21.92 0.80
N PHE A 57 -21.68 21.15 -0.11
CA PHE A 57 -22.09 21.63 -1.43
C PHE A 57 -23.55 22.13 -1.37
N PRO A 58 -23.81 23.45 -1.54
CA PRO A 58 -25.17 23.99 -1.45
C PRO A 58 -26.11 23.44 -2.52
N CYS A 59 -25.58 23.13 -3.72
CA CYS A 59 -26.36 22.61 -4.85
C CYS A 59 -27.06 21.27 -4.57
N CYS A 60 -26.43 20.40 -3.78
CA CYS A 60 -26.92 19.05 -3.51
C CYS A 60 -27.17 18.80 -2.01
N LYS A 61 -26.91 19.79 -1.14
CA LYS A 61 -26.95 19.70 0.33
C LYS A 61 -26.18 18.49 0.90
N ARG A 62 -25.13 18.07 0.20
CA ARG A 62 -24.28 16.93 0.55
C ARG A 62 -22.88 17.42 0.87
N THR A 63 -22.18 16.66 1.71
CA THR A 63 -20.79 16.91 2.04
C THR A 63 -19.87 15.98 1.25
N ALA A 64 -18.71 16.48 0.83
CA ALA A 64 -17.67 15.67 0.21
C ALA A 64 -16.29 16.08 0.75
N LYS A 65 -15.35 15.14 0.71
CA LYS A 65 -13.94 15.39 1.03
C LYS A 65 -13.23 15.89 -0.22
N ILE A 66 -12.67 17.09 -0.17
CA ILE A 66 -11.93 17.70 -1.27
C ILE A 66 -10.56 18.18 -0.81
N LYS A 67 -9.64 18.37 -1.77
CA LYS A 67 -8.35 18.99 -1.48
C LYS A 67 -8.58 20.47 -1.12
N PRO A 68 -7.89 21.03 -0.11
CA PRO A 68 -8.05 22.42 0.31
C PRO A 68 -7.87 23.41 -0.86
N ILE A 69 -6.89 23.13 -1.74
CA ILE A 69 -6.65 23.91 -2.97
C ILE A 69 -7.90 23.96 -3.86
N LEU A 70 -8.64 22.84 -3.97
CA LEU A 70 -9.86 22.77 -4.77
C LEU A 70 -11.04 23.46 -4.10
N SER A 71 -11.05 23.62 -2.78
CA SER A 71 -11.98 24.56 -2.14
C SER A 71 -11.69 25.96 -2.67
N MET A 72 -10.46 26.43 -2.46
CA MET A 72 -10.04 27.81 -2.75
C MET A 72 -10.21 28.25 -4.21
N THR A 73 -9.92 27.37 -5.18
CA THR A 73 -10.00 27.72 -6.60
C THR A 73 -11.39 27.52 -7.21
N GLY A 74 -12.35 27.07 -6.41
CA GLY A 74 -13.66 26.59 -6.85
C GLY A 74 -13.63 25.12 -7.27
N CYS A 75 -14.66 24.38 -6.85
CA CYS A 75 -14.81 22.96 -7.12
C CYS A 75 -16.15 22.65 -7.80
N TYR A 76 -16.14 21.60 -8.63
CA TYR A 76 -17.36 21.02 -9.14
C TYR A 76 -17.94 20.06 -8.10
N CYS A 77 -19.26 20.10 -7.92
CA CYS A 77 -19.93 19.15 -7.06
C CYS A 77 -19.79 17.73 -7.63
N PRO A 78 -19.20 16.78 -6.90
CA PRO A 78 -19.04 15.40 -7.39
C PRO A 78 -20.38 14.67 -7.57
N PHE A 79 -21.48 15.18 -7.00
CA PHE A 79 -22.79 14.57 -7.11
C PHE A 79 -23.62 15.09 -8.28
N CYS A 80 -23.54 16.39 -8.58
CA CYS A 80 -24.42 17.03 -9.56
C CYS A 80 -23.68 17.80 -10.67
N GLY A 81 -22.35 17.86 -10.64
CA GLY A 81 -21.54 18.54 -11.66
C GLY A 81 -21.69 20.07 -11.69
N VAL A 82 -22.52 20.65 -10.81
CA VAL A 82 -22.67 22.11 -10.67
C VAL A 82 -21.39 22.69 -10.10
N LYS A 83 -20.89 23.75 -10.72
CA LYS A 83 -19.69 24.46 -10.30
C LYS A 83 -20.01 25.39 -9.14
N ASN A 84 -19.37 25.17 -8.00
CA ASN A 84 -19.34 26.15 -6.92
C ASN A 84 -18.06 26.97 -7.09
N TYR A 85 -18.21 28.19 -7.60
CA TYR A 85 -17.20 29.22 -7.42
C TYR A 85 -17.29 29.67 -5.96
N GLU A 86 -16.17 29.75 -5.25
CA GLU A 86 -16.13 30.58 -4.04
C GLU A 86 -16.49 32.00 -4.50
N VAL A 87 -17.66 32.48 -4.08
CA VAL A 87 -18.01 33.89 -4.21
C VAL A 87 -17.30 34.59 -3.06
N GLU A 88 -16.52 35.63 -3.38
CA GLU A 88 -15.91 36.55 -2.42
C GLU A 88 -16.86 36.95 -1.28
#